data_AF-A0A2E1AUE5-F1
#
_entry.id   AF-A0A2E1AUE5-F1
#
_cell.length_a   1.000
_cell.length_b   1.000
_cell.length_c   1.000
_cell.angle_alpha   90.00
_cell.angle_beta   90.00
_cell.angle_gamma   90.00
#
_symmetry.space_group_name_H-M   'P 1'
#
loop_
_entity.id
_entity.type
_entity.pdbx_description
1 polymer ?
#
loop_
_entity_poly.entity_id
_entity_poly.type
_entity_poly.pdbx_seq_one_letter_code
_entity_poly.pdbx_strand_id
1 'polypeptide(L)'
;MKNILRGITFFILLAGCFGFLLLGNCSSDRKFVNIALKENHKIYLVPFFASRATLRHQLSKNEIPAVYHMRIIEDNRELFVEPKDFEKILNLIGDNYVLFKKRESTHDGYVGFKDLDIYDYSIKNVNTDKIGQQIHKATIVITNASTNKSMEIVWKISPVPKAEKNCTNKKIWVVENPHPGETIGYYQKAVVINLNEIVDFFDNGTRLEYDKSEEILYVIKQ
;
A
#
# COMPACT_ATOMS: atom_id res chain seq x y z
N MET A 1 -2.12 -83.73 0.84
CA MET A 1 -0.69 -83.44 0.54
C MET A 1 -0.62 -82.11 -0.18
N LYS A 2 0.13 -81.16 0.41
CA LYS A 2 1.09 -80.22 -0.22
C LYS A 2 0.61 -79.38 -1.43
N ASN A 3 0.78 -78.06 -1.56
CA ASN A 3 1.48 -76.94 -0.88
C ASN A 3 0.84 -75.66 -1.49
N ILE A 4 0.48 -74.60 -0.75
CA ILE A 4 1.32 -73.44 -0.37
C ILE A 4 2.25 -72.91 -1.48
N LEU A 5 1.90 -71.76 -2.07
CA LEU A 5 2.78 -70.61 -2.39
C LEU A 5 1.90 -69.49 -2.99
N ARG A 6 1.51 -68.46 -2.22
CA ARG A 6 2.15 -67.11 -2.14
C ARG A 6 2.37 -66.43 -3.50
N GLY A 7 1.72 -65.29 -3.72
CA GLY A 7 2.00 -64.39 -4.85
C GLY A 7 1.21 -63.09 -4.83
N ILE A 8 1.52 -62.24 -3.85
CA ILE A 8 1.31 -60.77 -3.75
C ILE A 8 0.67 -60.11 -4.99
N THR A 9 -0.53 -59.56 -4.86
CA THR A 9 -1.09 -58.60 -5.83
C THR A 9 -1.49 -57.31 -5.11
N PHE A 10 -0.53 -56.40 -5.10
CA PHE A 10 -0.64 -54.94 -5.23
C PHE A 10 -1.87 -54.22 -4.64
N PHE A 11 -1.69 -53.72 -3.42
CA PHE A 11 -2.34 -52.52 -2.91
C PHE A 11 -1.76 -51.29 -3.61
N ILE A 12 -2.35 -50.82 -4.72
CA ILE A 12 -2.17 -49.45 -5.22
C ILE A 12 -3.51 -48.95 -5.77
N LEU A 13 -4.26 -48.23 -4.93
CA LEU A 13 -5.38 -47.38 -5.35
C LEU A 13 -5.66 -46.35 -4.25
N LEU A 14 -4.62 -45.60 -3.87
CA LEU A 14 -4.68 -44.53 -2.87
C LEU A 14 -3.58 -43.49 -3.15
N ALA A 15 -3.50 -42.99 -4.39
CA ALA A 15 -2.53 -41.95 -4.75
C ALA A 15 -2.94 -41.14 -6.00
N GLY A 16 -4.23 -40.87 -6.18
CA GLY A 16 -4.70 -40.27 -7.44
C GLY A 16 -5.96 -39.44 -7.32
N CYS A 17 -5.98 -38.45 -6.43
CA CYS A 17 -6.84 -37.24 -6.54
C CYS A 17 -6.66 -36.24 -5.39
N PHE A 18 -5.51 -36.21 -4.71
CA PHE A 18 -5.19 -35.20 -3.69
C PHE A 18 -4.18 -34.15 -4.20
N GLY A 19 -4.26 -33.84 -5.51
CA GLY A 19 -3.35 -32.95 -6.22
C GLY A 19 -4.03 -31.75 -6.89
N PHE A 20 -5.18 -31.30 -6.37
CA PHE A 20 -5.91 -30.15 -6.92
C PHE A 20 -6.42 -29.17 -5.86
N LEU A 21 -5.72 -29.07 -4.72
CA LEU A 21 -5.99 -28.09 -3.65
C LEU A 21 -4.93 -27.00 -3.54
N LEU A 22 -4.17 -26.77 -4.61
CA LEU A 22 -3.23 -25.63 -4.73
C LEU A 22 -3.62 -24.71 -5.89
N LEU A 23 -4.93 -24.45 -6.06
CA LEU A 23 -5.36 -23.17 -6.63
C LEU A 23 -5.09 -22.11 -5.57
N GLY A 24 -3.81 -21.79 -5.39
CA GLY A 24 -3.37 -20.64 -4.64
C GLY A 24 -4.14 -19.44 -5.16
N ASN A 25 -4.80 -18.75 -4.23
CA ASN A 25 -5.59 -17.55 -4.44
C ASN A 25 -4.95 -16.67 -5.52
N CYS A 26 -5.48 -16.70 -6.75
CA CYS A 26 -4.94 -16.01 -7.92
C CYS A 26 -5.28 -14.51 -7.84
N SER A 27 -5.05 -13.92 -6.66
CA SER A 27 -5.33 -12.54 -6.34
C SER A 27 -4.06 -11.71 -6.56
N SER A 28 -4.23 -10.50 -7.09
CA SER A 28 -3.15 -9.52 -7.23
C SER A 28 -2.41 -9.31 -5.90
N ASP A 29 -1.09 -9.15 -5.95
CA ASP A 29 -0.27 -8.74 -4.79
C ASP A 29 -0.63 -7.33 -4.32
N ARG A 30 -1.05 -6.46 -5.25
CA ARG A 30 -1.64 -5.15 -4.89
C ARG A 30 -3.01 -5.40 -4.25
N LYS A 31 -3.17 -4.98 -3.00
CA LYS A 31 -4.43 -5.01 -2.25
C LYS A 31 -5.04 -3.61 -2.25
N PHE A 32 -6.31 -3.51 -2.64
CA PHE A 32 -7.06 -2.26 -2.48
C PHE A 32 -7.49 -2.14 -1.04
N VAL A 33 -7.18 -1.00 -0.42
CA VAL A 33 -7.50 -0.76 0.98
C VAL A 33 -8.04 0.64 1.18
N ASN A 34 -8.96 0.77 2.13
CA ASN A 34 -9.28 2.06 2.73
C ASN A 34 -8.21 2.43 3.74
N ILE A 35 -8.08 3.72 4.05
CA ILE A 35 -7.16 4.20 5.08
C ILE A 35 -7.97 4.74 6.25
N ALA A 36 -7.62 4.32 7.45
CA ALA A 36 -8.23 4.81 8.68
C ALA A 36 -7.16 5.21 9.69
N LEU A 37 -7.42 6.28 10.44
CA LEU A 37 -6.67 6.62 11.63
C LEU A 37 -7.38 6.01 12.85
N LYS A 38 -6.64 5.28 13.69
CA LYS A 38 -7.12 4.80 14.98
C LYS A 38 -6.40 5.54 16.11
N GLU A 39 -7.15 6.32 16.88
CA GLU A 39 -6.63 7.15 17.96
C GLU A 39 -7.59 7.10 19.15
N ASN A 40 -7.08 6.75 20.34
CA ASN A 40 -7.90 6.66 21.56
C ASN A 40 -9.16 5.77 21.42
N HIS A 41 -9.00 4.60 20.79
CA HIS A 41 -10.08 3.65 20.47
C HIS A 41 -11.16 4.17 19.49
N LYS A 42 -10.95 5.35 18.90
CA LYS A 42 -11.83 5.90 17.87
C LYS A 42 -11.25 5.69 16.49
N ILE A 43 -12.13 5.52 15.50
CA ILE A 43 -11.76 5.29 14.11
C ILE A 43 -12.17 6.49 13.28
N TYR A 44 -11.24 7.05 12.51
CA TYR A 44 -11.49 8.15 11.60
C TYR A 44 -11.10 7.75 10.18
N LEU A 45 -12.04 7.80 9.23
CA LEU A 45 -11.76 7.43 7.85
C LEU A 45 -11.11 8.58 7.07
N VAL A 46 -10.20 8.23 6.16
CA VAL A 46 -9.62 9.19 5.21
C VAL A 46 -10.50 9.29 3.97
N PRO A 47 -11.10 10.47 3.70
CA PRO A 47 -11.91 10.66 2.50
C PRO A 47 -11.03 10.82 1.25
N PHE A 48 -11.66 10.70 0.08
CA PHE A 48 -11.05 10.95 -1.22
C PHE A 48 -10.50 12.37 -1.31
N PHE A 49 -11.32 13.35 -0.92
CA PHE A 49 -10.93 14.76 -0.81
C PHE A 49 -10.70 15.12 0.66
N ALA A 50 -9.49 14.83 1.14
CA ALA A 50 -9.13 15.06 2.54
C ALA A 50 -8.60 16.47 2.83
N SER A 51 -8.70 17.44 1.92
CA SER A 51 -8.33 18.81 2.28
C SER A 51 -9.26 19.34 3.38
N ARG A 52 -8.69 20.00 4.39
CA ARG A 52 -9.46 20.51 5.54
C ARG A 52 -10.64 21.40 5.12
N ALA A 53 -10.44 22.25 4.12
CA ALA A 53 -11.48 23.18 3.64
C ALA A 53 -12.64 22.45 2.97
N THR A 54 -12.35 21.53 2.06
CA THR A 54 -13.37 20.75 1.34
C THR A 54 -14.15 19.87 2.31
N LEU A 55 -13.46 19.15 3.19
CA LEU A 55 -14.11 18.27 4.16
C LEU A 55 -15.01 19.06 5.12
N ARG A 56 -14.53 20.21 5.62
CA ARG A 56 -15.36 21.09 6.47
C ARG A 56 -16.63 21.53 5.74
N HIS A 57 -16.52 21.90 4.47
CA HIS A 57 -17.67 22.33 3.67
C HIS A 57 -18.69 21.19 3.49
N GLN A 58 -18.25 19.99 3.09
CA GLN A 58 -19.13 18.82 2.93
C GLN A 58 -19.87 18.49 4.24
N LEU A 59 -19.14 18.44 5.35
CA LEU A 59 -19.73 18.11 6.65
C LEU A 59 -20.70 19.19 7.14
N SER A 60 -20.47 20.47 6.81
CA SER A 60 -21.41 21.56 7.13
C SER A 60 -22.76 21.43 6.41
N LYS A 61 -22.79 20.72 5.27
CA LYS A 61 -23.98 20.39 4.51
C LYS A 61 -24.58 19.03 4.88
N ASN A 62 -24.06 18.40 5.93
CA ASN A 62 -24.41 17.04 6.35
C ASN A 62 -24.14 15.97 5.27
N GLU A 63 -23.27 16.23 4.30
CA GLU A 63 -22.89 15.26 3.27
C GLU A 63 -22.00 14.15 3.85
N ILE A 64 -22.04 12.96 3.23
CA ILE A 64 -21.14 11.84 3.54
C ILE A 64 -19.97 11.90 2.55
N PRO A 65 -18.73 12.16 3.02
CA PRO A 65 -17.56 12.17 2.16
C PRO A 65 -17.33 10.81 1.50
N ALA A 66 -16.99 10.82 0.20
CA ALA A 66 -16.53 9.63 -0.49
C ALA A 66 -15.19 9.15 0.10
N VAL A 67 -15.01 7.84 0.27
CA VAL A 67 -13.81 7.24 0.86
C VAL A 67 -12.72 7.02 -0.20
N TYR A 68 -11.47 7.22 0.19
CA TYR A 68 -10.32 6.95 -0.66
C TYR A 68 -9.90 5.49 -0.58
N HIS A 69 -9.72 4.86 -1.75
CA HIS A 69 -9.09 3.56 -1.85
C HIS A 69 -7.68 3.74 -2.41
N MET A 70 -6.72 3.02 -1.84
CA MET A 70 -5.35 3.00 -2.30
C MET A 70 -4.83 1.58 -2.43
N ARG A 71 -3.64 1.43 -3.02
CA ARG A 71 -3.01 0.13 -3.17
C ARG A 71 -1.83 -0.01 -2.23
N ILE A 72 -1.85 -1.07 -1.45
CA ILE A 72 -0.70 -1.52 -0.66
C ILE A 72 -0.19 -2.86 -1.20
N ILE A 73 1.05 -3.16 -0.87
CA ILE A 73 1.68 -4.47 -1.07
C ILE A 73 2.20 -4.91 0.29
N GLU A 74 1.80 -6.09 0.73
CA GLU A 74 2.32 -6.72 1.94
C GLU A 74 3.33 -7.80 1.53
N ASP A 75 4.56 -7.70 2.02
CA ASP A 75 5.61 -8.68 1.75
C ASP A 75 6.46 -8.87 3.02
N ASN A 76 6.58 -10.11 3.49
CA ASN A 76 7.30 -10.47 4.71
C ASN A 76 6.95 -9.61 5.96
N ARG A 77 5.64 -9.30 6.14
CA ARG A 77 5.10 -8.43 7.21
C ARG A 77 5.46 -6.95 7.12
N GLU A 78 6.17 -6.55 6.08
CA GLU A 78 6.39 -5.14 5.75
C GLU A 78 5.30 -4.65 4.79
N LEU A 79 4.95 -3.38 4.91
CA LEU A 79 3.93 -2.73 4.11
C LEU A 79 4.59 -1.75 3.14
N PHE A 80 4.21 -1.86 1.87
CA PHE A 80 4.77 -1.05 0.81
C PHE A 80 3.67 -0.35 0.02
N VAL A 81 4.03 0.80 -0.55
CA VAL A 81 3.15 1.56 -1.45
C VAL A 81 3.90 2.07 -2.66
N GLU A 82 3.19 2.25 -3.77
CA GLU A 82 3.73 2.96 -4.92
C GLU A 82 3.73 4.48 -4.66
N PRO A 83 4.68 5.26 -5.21
CA PRO A 83 4.82 6.69 -4.91
C PRO A 83 3.55 7.54 -5.09
N LYS A 84 2.69 7.20 -6.07
CA LYS A 84 1.43 7.90 -6.33
C LYS A 84 0.41 7.82 -5.18
N ASP A 85 0.49 6.79 -4.35
CA ASP A 85 -0.45 6.52 -3.26
C ASP A 85 0.16 6.92 -1.89
N PHE A 86 1.39 7.45 -1.86
CA PHE A 86 2.18 7.65 -0.65
C PHE A 86 1.75 8.86 0.20
N GLU A 87 1.46 10.00 -0.45
CA GLU A 87 1.26 11.29 0.22
C GLU A 87 0.19 11.24 1.33
N LYS A 88 -0.94 10.56 1.09
CA LYS A 88 -2.02 10.50 2.08
C LYS A 88 -1.66 9.72 3.34
N ILE A 89 -0.94 8.61 3.19
CA ILE A 89 -0.43 7.86 4.35
C ILE A 89 0.61 8.69 5.08
N LEU A 90 1.52 9.33 4.35
CA LEU A 90 2.54 10.19 4.93
C LEU A 90 1.93 11.29 5.81
N ASN A 91 0.84 11.92 5.37
CA ASN A 91 0.12 12.91 6.16
C ASN A 91 -0.40 12.35 7.50
N LEU A 92 -0.83 11.09 7.54
CA LEU A 92 -1.22 10.45 8.80
C LEU A 92 0.00 10.09 9.67
N ILE A 93 1.04 9.51 9.06
CA ILE A 93 2.27 9.12 9.79
C ILE A 93 2.91 10.37 10.41
N GLY A 94 3.02 11.47 9.66
CA GLY A 94 3.66 12.72 10.09
C GLY A 94 2.77 13.70 10.87
N ASP A 95 1.64 13.26 11.45
CA ASP A 95 0.72 14.09 12.26
C ASP A 95 0.15 15.33 11.55
N ASN A 96 0.16 15.32 10.22
CA ASN A 96 -0.32 16.40 9.38
C ASN A 96 -1.83 16.31 9.11
N TYR A 97 -2.63 16.19 10.16
CA TYR A 97 -4.07 16.04 10.05
C TYR A 97 -4.86 16.73 11.18
N VAL A 98 -6.15 16.90 10.95
CA VAL A 98 -7.18 17.32 11.90
C VAL A 98 -8.35 16.35 11.85
N LEU A 99 -9.04 16.20 12.97
CA LEU A 99 -10.15 15.28 13.13
C LEU A 99 -11.49 16.01 13.09
N PHE A 100 -12.40 15.52 12.27
CA PHE A 100 -13.77 15.98 12.21
C PHE A 100 -14.69 14.91 12.80
N LYS A 101 -15.30 15.22 13.94
CA LYS A 101 -16.22 14.30 14.61
C LYS A 101 -17.57 14.31 13.88
N LYS A 102 -17.93 13.17 13.30
CA LYS A 102 -19.27 12.88 12.73
C LYS A 102 -19.45 11.38 12.87
N ARG A 103 -20.18 10.97 13.91
CA ARG A 103 -20.33 9.55 14.22
C ARG A 103 -21.24 8.91 13.19
N GLU A 104 -20.70 7.94 12.47
CA GLU A 104 -21.42 7.06 11.56
C GLU A 104 -21.57 5.67 12.21
N SER A 105 -22.22 4.73 11.52
CA SER A 105 -22.36 3.36 12.02
C SER A 105 -21.04 2.60 12.11
N THR A 106 -20.07 2.92 11.25
CA THR A 106 -18.80 2.18 11.12
C THR A 106 -17.58 2.91 11.68
N HIS A 107 -17.70 4.21 11.98
CA HIS A 107 -16.56 5.04 12.39
C HIS A 107 -17.01 6.30 13.14
N ASP A 108 -16.08 6.95 13.84
CA ASP A 108 -16.33 8.09 14.72
C ASP A 108 -16.18 9.46 14.04
N GLY A 109 -15.59 9.48 12.84
CA GLY A 109 -15.47 10.69 12.04
C GLY A 109 -14.51 10.57 10.86
N TYR A 110 -14.04 11.73 10.40
CA TYR A 110 -13.23 11.82 9.20
C TYR A 110 -11.92 12.56 9.47
N VAL A 111 -10.89 12.18 8.74
CA VAL A 111 -9.60 12.87 8.75
C VAL A 111 -9.56 13.93 7.66
N GLY A 112 -9.12 15.15 8.00
CA GLY A 112 -8.71 16.14 7.02
C GLY A 112 -7.23 16.52 7.19
N PHE A 113 -6.49 16.71 6.11
CA PHE A 113 -5.08 17.09 6.13
C PHE A 113 -4.91 18.59 6.30
N LYS A 114 -3.85 19.00 7.03
CA LYS A 114 -3.46 20.41 7.15
C LYS A 114 -2.52 20.78 6.00
N ASP A 115 -2.35 22.08 5.79
CA ASP A 115 -1.43 22.63 4.81
C ASP A 115 -0.02 22.79 5.42
N LEU A 116 0.55 21.70 5.95
CA LEU A 116 1.97 21.66 6.37
C LEU A 116 2.81 21.05 5.26
N ASP A 117 3.91 21.71 4.92
CA ASP A 117 4.88 21.26 3.92
C ASP A 117 5.78 20.14 4.48
N ILE A 118 5.21 18.95 4.66
CA ILE A 118 5.95 17.73 5.03
C ILE A 118 6.31 16.86 3.82
N TYR A 119 5.84 17.24 2.63
CA TYR A 119 5.95 16.50 1.38
C TYR A 119 6.21 17.45 0.23
N ASP A 120 7.34 17.28 -0.46
CA ASP A 120 7.64 17.97 -1.71
C ASP A 120 7.93 16.94 -2.80
N TYR A 121 7.34 17.13 -3.98
CA TYR A 121 7.53 16.26 -5.13
C TYR A 121 8.09 17.05 -6.30
N SER A 122 9.20 16.56 -6.86
CA SER A 122 9.80 17.15 -8.05
C SER A 122 10.23 16.11 -9.06
N ILE A 123 10.23 16.51 -10.33
CA ILE A 123 10.79 15.74 -11.44
C ILE A 123 11.91 16.57 -12.07
N LYS A 124 13.05 15.95 -12.31
CA LYS A 124 14.20 16.59 -12.97
C LYS A 124 14.69 15.75 -14.13
N ASN A 125 15.07 16.42 -15.21
CA ASN A 125 15.81 15.83 -16.31
C ASN A 125 17.30 15.88 -15.99
N VAL A 126 17.98 14.74 -16.09
CA VAL A 126 19.40 14.61 -15.77
C VAL A 126 20.12 14.06 -17.00
N ASN A 127 21.16 14.77 -17.43
CA ASN A 127 22.04 14.29 -18.49
C ASN A 127 22.83 13.08 -17.99
N THR A 128 23.08 12.13 -18.89
CA THR A 128 23.95 10.98 -18.61
C THR A 128 25.32 11.19 -19.25
N ASP A 129 26.25 10.27 -18.97
CA ASP A 129 27.58 10.27 -19.59
C ASP A 129 27.54 10.00 -21.11
N LYS A 130 26.38 9.63 -21.65
CA LYS A 130 26.16 9.40 -23.08
C LYS A 130 25.52 10.63 -23.73
N ILE A 131 26.17 11.12 -24.79
CA ILE A 131 25.68 12.24 -25.61
C ILE A 131 24.28 11.91 -26.15
N GLY A 132 23.35 12.85 -25.99
CA GLY A 132 21.96 12.69 -26.45
C GLY A 132 21.08 11.83 -25.56
N GLN A 133 21.59 11.31 -24.43
CA GLN A 133 20.79 10.53 -23.49
C GLN A 133 20.49 11.31 -22.20
N GLN A 134 19.19 11.42 -21.91
CA GLN A 134 18.66 11.99 -20.67
C GLN A 134 17.85 10.94 -19.90
N ILE A 135 17.80 11.09 -18.59
CA ILE A 135 16.93 10.33 -17.70
C ILE A 135 16.02 11.27 -16.93
N HIS A 136 14.81 10.81 -16.62
CA HIS A 136 13.87 11.55 -15.78
C HIS A 136 13.94 10.97 -14.39
N LYS A 137 14.25 11.79 -13.39
CA LYS A 137 14.27 11.39 -11.98
C LYS A 137 13.12 12.06 -11.24
N ALA A 138 12.38 11.28 -10.47
CA ALA A 138 11.46 11.79 -9.47
C ALA A 138 12.14 11.76 -8.11
N THR A 139 11.89 12.81 -7.34
CA THR A 139 12.32 12.94 -5.95
C THR A 139 11.11 13.35 -5.13
N ILE A 140 10.85 12.60 -4.06
CA ILE A 140 10.03 13.04 -2.94
C ILE A 140 10.97 13.44 -1.81
N VAL A 141 10.80 14.63 -1.27
CA VAL A 141 11.44 15.05 -0.02
C VAL A 141 10.38 15.05 1.06
N ILE A 142 10.62 14.29 2.13
CA ILE A 142 9.78 14.31 3.33
C ILE A 142 10.52 15.01 4.46
N THR A 143 9.78 15.79 5.26
CA THR A 143 10.34 16.56 6.37
C THR A 143 9.64 16.20 7.67
N ASN A 144 10.40 15.79 8.68
CA ASN A 144 9.92 15.61 10.04
C ASN A 144 10.05 16.94 10.78
N ALA A 145 8.93 17.67 10.91
CA ALA A 145 8.90 19.00 11.54
C ALA A 145 9.36 18.98 13.01
N SER A 146 9.15 17.88 13.74
CA SER A 146 9.52 17.75 15.15
C SER A 146 11.03 17.63 15.36
N THR A 147 11.74 17.00 14.42
CA THR A 147 13.20 16.80 14.51
C THR A 147 13.99 17.67 13.53
N ASN A 148 13.31 18.40 12.65
CA ASN A 148 13.87 19.16 11.53
C ASN A 148 14.79 18.33 10.61
N LYS A 149 14.55 17.01 10.53
CA LYS A 149 15.24 16.11 9.62
C LYS A 149 14.47 15.96 8.33
N SER A 150 15.18 15.70 7.24
CA SER A 150 14.59 15.38 5.94
C SER A 150 15.08 14.03 5.42
N MET A 151 14.24 13.38 4.62
CA MET A 151 14.56 12.15 3.90
C MET A 151 14.16 12.31 2.44
N GLU A 152 15.04 11.90 1.55
CA GLU A 152 14.77 11.89 0.10
C GLU A 152 14.42 10.48 -0.36
N ILE A 153 13.36 10.34 -1.13
CA ILE A 153 12.98 9.12 -1.84
C ILE A 153 13.16 9.40 -3.32
N VAL A 154 14.07 8.69 -3.97
CA VAL A 154 14.50 8.99 -5.34
C VAL A 154 14.38 7.76 -6.21
N TRP A 155 13.76 7.92 -7.38
CA TRP A 155 13.71 6.89 -8.40
C TRP A 155 13.79 7.49 -9.80
N LYS A 156 14.34 6.71 -10.72
CA LYS A 156 14.28 7.00 -12.14
C LYS A 156 12.89 6.63 -12.67
N ILE A 157 12.28 7.50 -13.46
CA ILE A 157 10.99 7.28 -14.15
C ILE A 157 11.24 6.67 -15.53
N SER A 158 12.17 7.25 -16.30
CA SER A 158 12.42 6.95 -17.71
C SER A 158 13.92 6.79 -17.98
N PRO A 159 14.35 5.88 -18.88
CA PRO A 159 13.54 5.04 -19.79
C PRO A 159 12.91 3.80 -19.15
N VAL A 160 13.39 3.38 -17.98
CA VAL A 160 12.84 2.24 -17.23
C VAL A 160 12.78 2.63 -15.76
N PRO A 161 11.63 2.47 -15.08
CA PRO A 161 11.51 2.75 -13.67
C PRO A 161 12.55 2.00 -12.83
N LYS A 162 13.25 2.70 -11.95
CA LYS A 162 14.27 2.09 -11.08
C LYS A 162 14.42 2.87 -9.78
N ALA A 163 14.25 2.20 -8.66
CA ALA A 163 14.57 2.73 -7.34
C ALA A 163 16.06 3.14 -7.22
N GLU A 164 16.33 4.28 -6.57
CA GLU A 164 17.69 4.79 -6.31
C GLU A 164 17.97 5.04 -4.83
N LYS A 165 17.05 5.67 -4.08
CA LYS A 165 17.23 6.03 -2.66
C LYS A 165 15.91 5.90 -1.89
N ASN A 166 15.95 5.28 -0.69
CA ASN A 166 14.81 5.09 0.22
C ASN A 166 13.53 4.55 -0.45
N CYS A 167 13.71 3.71 -1.46
CA CYS A 167 12.68 2.95 -2.15
C CYS A 167 13.33 1.69 -2.75
N THR A 168 12.53 0.72 -3.16
CA THR A 168 13.02 -0.54 -3.72
C THR A 168 12.21 -0.97 -4.94
N ASN A 169 12.79 -1.83 -5.79
CA ASN A 169 12.07 -2.45 -6.88
C ASN A 169 11.53 -3.79 -6.40
N LYS A 170 10.21 -3.98 -6.40
CA LYS A 170 9.58 -5.29 -6.15
C LYS A 170 9.03 -5.90 -7.43
N LYS A 171 9.11 -7.22 -7.53
CA LYS A 171 8.42 -8.00 -8.55
C LYS A 171 7.07 -8.41 -7.94
N ILE A 172 5.99 -7.87 -8.49
CA ILE A 172 4.63 -8.04 -7.99
C ILE A 172 3.79 -8.81 -9.01
N TRP A 173 3.00 -9.76 -8.56
CA TRP A 173 1.96 -10.42 -9.35
C TRP A 173 0.76 -9.50 -9.47
N VAL A 174 0.39 -9.16 -10.70
CA VAL A 174 -0.74 -8.27 -10.99
C VAL A 174 -1.77 -9.07 -11.77
N VAL A 175 -3.04 -8.89 -11.39
CA VAL A 175 -4.18 -9.50 -12.07
C VAL A 175 -5.06 -8.37 -12.60
N GLU A 176 -5.29 -8.35 -13.90
CA GLU A 176 -6.07 -7.31 -14.59
C GLU A 176 -7.19 -7.93 -15.43
N ASN A 177 -8.26 -7.16 -15.63
CA ASN A 177 -9.38 -7.55 -16.50
C ASN A 177 -9.48 -6.56 -17.66
N PRO A 178 -8.67 -6.75 -18.73
CA PRO A 178 -8.60 -5.79 -19.83
C PRO A 178 -9.91 -5.72 -20.63
N HIS A 179 -10.65 -6.83 -20.68
CA HIS A 179 -11.93 -6.95 -21.38
C HIS A 179 -12.95 -7.74 -20.53
N PRO A 180 -14.26 -7.53 -20.71
CA PRO A 180 -15.28 -8.29 -20.01
C PRO A 180 -15.11 -9.80 -20.23
N GLY A 181 -14.98 -10.56 -19.13
CA GLY A 181 -14.79 -12.02 -19.17
C GLY A 181 -13.34 -12.49 -19.36
N GLU A 182 -12.38 -11.57 -19.55
CA GLU A 182 -10.96 -11.90 -19.62
C GLU A 182 -10.23 -11.49 -18.34
N THR A 183 -9.41 -12.39 -17.81
CA THR A 183 -8.51 -12.14 -16.68
C THR A 183 -7.10 -12.53 -17.08
N ILE A 184 -6.17 -11.57 -16.99
CA ILE A 184 -4.74 -11.80 -17.24
C ILE A 184 -3.96 -11.61 -15.95
N GLY A 185 -3.00 -12.52 -15.72
CA GLY A 185 -2.06 -12.44 -14.61
C GLY A 185 -0.63 -12.35 -15.12
N TYR A 186 0.13 -11.37 -14.66
CA TYR A 186 1.55 -11.24 -15.02
C TYR A 186 2.37 -10.59 -13.91
N TYR A 187 3.68 -10.83 -13.96
CA TYR A 187 4.61 -10.16 -13.05
C TYR A 187 5.04 -8.80 -13.59
N GLN A 188 4.86 -7.77 -12.77
CA GLN A 188 5.34 -6.42 -13.03
C GLN A 188 6.48 -6.07 -12.06
N LYS A 189 7.47 -5.28 -12.51
CA LYS A 189 8.41 -4.61 -11.61
C LYS A 189 7.85 -3.25 -11.23
N ALA A 190 7.74 -2.97 -9.94
CA ALA A 190 7.25 -1.70 -9.42
C ALA A 190 8.26 -1.07 -8.45
N VAL A 191 8.43 0.24 -8.54
CA VAL A 191 9.12 1.03 -7.50
C VAL A 191 8.15 1.21 -6.34
N VAL A 192 8.58 0.84 -5.14
CA VAL A 192 7.76 0.91 -3.93
C VAL A 192 8.54 1.53 -2.78
N ILE A 193 7.80 2.16 -1.86
CA ILE A 193 8.29 2.80 -0.64
C ILE A 193 7.90 1.90 0.53
N ASN A 194 8.86 1.59 1.41
CA ASN A 194 8.62 0.81 2.64
C ASN A 194 7.99 1.73 3.69
N LEU A 195 6.72 1.52 4.02
CA LEU A 195 6.02 2.36 5.00
C LEU A 195 6.57 2.18 6.42
N ASN A 196 7.14 1.03 6.75
CA ASN A 196 7.76 0.79 8.05
C ASN A 196 8.98 1.72 8.26
N GLU A 197 9.83 1.89 7.25
CA GLU A 197 10.95 2.83 7.29
C GLU A 197 10.48 4.29 7.45
N ILE A 198 9.31 4.63 6.90
CA ILE A 198 8.71 5.97 7.05
C ILE A 198 8.20 6.18 8.47
N VAL A 199 7.57 5.16 9.08
CA VAL A 199 7.18 5.20 10.50
C VAL A 199 8.40 5.41 11.39
N ASP A 200 9.47 4.65 11.16
CA ASP A 200 10.72 4.75 11.92
C ASP A 200 11.40 6.13 11.76
N PHE A 201 11.28 6.75 10.58
CA PHE A 201 11.80 8.10 10.35
C PHE A 201 11.07 9.19 11.16
N PHE A 202 9.76 9.06 11.35
CA PHE A 202 9.00 10.00 12.16
C PHE A 202 9.14 9.75 13.66
N ASP A 203 9.30 8.49 14.07
CA ASP A 203 9.55 8.05 15.46
C ASP A 203 8.61 8.72 16.49
N ASN A 204 7.33 8.81 16.14
CA ASN A 204 6.29 9.47 16.93
C ASN A 204 5.29 8.47 17.55
N GLY A 205 5.70 7.21 17.73
CA GLY A 205 4.85 6.15 18.28
C GLY A 205 3.75 5.66 17.32
N THR A 206 3.76 6.10 16.06
CA THR A 206 2.86 5.57 15.02
C THR A 206 3.14 4.09 14.77
N ARG A 207 2.08 3.34 14.49
CA ARG A 207 2.18 1.96 13.99
C ARG A 207 1.17 1.72 12.88
N LEU A 208 1.49 0.79 11.99
CA LEU A 208 0.64 0.42 10.86
C LEU A 208 0.11 -1.00 11.05
N GLU A 209 -1.17 -1.19 10.76
CA GLU A 209 -1.83 -2.50 10.84
C GLU A 209 -2.75 -2.66 9.64
N TYR A 210 -2.54 -3.70 8.84
CA TYR A 210 -3.43 -4.03 7.73
C TYR A 210 -4.43 -5.10 8.17
N ASP A 211 -5.70 -4.70 8.29
CA ASP A 211 -6.81 -5.62 8.52
C ASP A 211 -7.31 -6.18 7.19
N LYS A 212 -7.04 -7.47 6.98
CA LYS A 212 -7.41 -8.20 5.75
C LYS A 212 -8.91 -8.46 5.64
N SER A 213 -9.63 -8.49 6.75
CA SER A 213 -11.06 -8.78 6.76
C SER A 213 -11.90 -7.56 6.41
N GLU A 214 -11.45 -6.39 6.85
CA GLU A 214 -12.11 -5.11 6.57
C GLU A 214 -11.53 -4.40 5.34
N GLU A 215 -10.41 -4.88 4.81
CA GLU A 215 -9.64 -4.22 3.75
C GLU A 215 -9.24 -2.78 4.14
N ILE A 216 -8.80 -2.60 5.39
CA ILE A 216 -8.40 -1.31 5.96
C ILE A 216 -6.94 -1.33 6.37
N LEU A 217 -6.18 -0.33 5.92
CA LEU A 217 -4.91 0.03 6.53
C LEU A 217 -5.16 1.02 7.67
N TYR A 218 -4.96 0.55 8.89
CA TYR A 218 -4.98 1.38 10.08
C TYR A 218 -3.62 2.04 10.32
N VAL A 219 -3.64 3.38 10.41
CA VAL A 219 -2.56 4.16 11.03
C VAL A 219 -2.95 4.39 12.48
N ILE A 220 -2.23 3.77 13.40
CA ILE A 220 -2.60 3.76 14.81
C ILE A 220 -1.67 4.69 15.59
N LYS A 221 -2.27 5.60 16.35
CA LYS A 221 -1.59 6.55 17.26
C LYS A 221 -1.80 6.11 18.70
N GLN A 222 -0.75 6.23 19.52
CA GLN A 222 -0.80 5.97 20.96
C GLN A 222 -1.26 7.19 21.73
#